data_AF-A0A965QJ14-F1
#
_entry.id   AF-A0A965QJ14-F1
#
_cell.length_a   1.000
_cell.length_b   1.000
_cell.length_c   1.000
_cell.angle_alpha   90.00
_cell.angle_beta   90.00
_cell.angle_gamma   90.00
#
_symmetry.space_group_name_H-M   'P 1'
#
loop_
_entity.id
_entity.type
_entity.pdbx_description
1 polymer ?
#
loop_
_entity_poly.entity_id
_entity_poly.type
_entity_poly.pdbx_seq_one_letter_code
_entity_poly.pdbx_strand_id
1 'polypeptide(L)'
;PTFPALRQSKKLCNSESFDNVQSLNGSTTDGLRHDSASIKLAVVAHLRKSRVKSVLWCTDFFCDPGSFVVSVSPPELSLAWIPKEFSRVVVVSPHMDDAILSCGGLLSLLLKKMECLTVTVCTGDPAVVDPANPPHGIALPSLRRNEEVAALRALGCDLVQLDLLDAIYRTDPRSGRPLYPTMKSIWTMPLDADESQRKALCAKLEQYVARKSGRPTLFIAPMGIGHHVDHILCTQVVLSLVESTDQVLLFEDFPYVVDQGAHVGVADSGEKALKRLNLVGAQRFEQECNTEQKMEWIAWYESQIDSIFGSHENVKPLLLKNARNNNTIERFWKVQKT
;
A
#
# COMPACT_ATOMS: atom_id res chain seq x y z
N PRO A 1 -18.35 16.64 35.58
CA PRO A 1 -19.75 16.12 35.58
C PRO A 1 -19.86 14.87 34.69
N THR A 2 -19.53 13.73 35.32
CA THR A 2 -20.04 12.36 35.12
C THR A 2 -20.74 11.98 33.80
N PHE A 3 -20.11 11.07 33.05
CA PHE A 3 -20.71 10.16 32.08
C PHE A 3 -21.63 9.13 32.76
N PRO A 4 -22.74 8.68 32.12
CA PRO A 4 -23.45 7.47 32.54
C PRO A 4 -23.04 6.25 31.71
N ALA A 5 -22.76 5.16 32.43
CA ALA A 5 -22.46 3.83 31.91
C ALA A 5 -23.72 3.12 31.37
N LEU A 6 -23.58 2.44 30.22
CA LEU A 6 -24.60 1.55 29.66
C LEU A 6 -24.53 0.16 30.30
N ARG A 7 -25.70 -0.29 30.79
CA ARG A 7 -25.95 -1.55 31.46
C ARG A 7 -26.02 -2.72 30.46
N GLN A 8 -25.40 -3.83 30.84
CA GLN A 8 -25.62 -5.17 30.28
C GLN A 8 -27.06 -5.65 30.55
N SER A 9 -27.72 -6.22 29.55
CA SER A 9 -28.95 -7.00 29.72
C SER A 9 -28.74 -8.45 29.28
N LYS A 10 -28.69 -9.35 30.27
CA LYS A 10 -28.93 -10.79 30.11
C LYS A 10 -30.43 -11.02 29.90
N LYS A 11 -30.81 -11.86 28.93
CA LYS A 11 -32.06 -12.62 28.97
C LYS A 11 -31.77 -14.08 28.61
N LEU A 12 -32.29 -14.96 29.45
CA LEU A 12 -32.19 -16.42 29.46
C LEU A 12 -33.46 -17.05 28.84
N CYS A 13 -33.21 -18.17 28.15
CA CYS A 13 -34.01 -19.40 27.98
C CYS A 13 -35.50 -19.40 27.57
N ASN A 14 -35.78 -20.20 26.54
CA ASN A 14 -36.61 -21.43 26.54
C ASN A 14 -36.21 -22.22 25.26
N SER A 15 -35.52 -23.36 25.30
CA SER A 15 -35.97 -24.74 25.57
C SER A 15 -37.12 -25.23 24.69
N GLU A 16 -36.81 -26.03 23.67
CA GLU A 16 -37.59 -27.21 23.29
C GLU A 16 -36.67 -28.23 22.61
N SER A 17 -36.83 -29.47 23.06
CA SER A 17 -36.03 -30.68 22.85
C SER A 17 -36.71 -31.61 21.85
N PHE A 18 -35.95 -32.33 21.04
CA PHE A 18 -36.32 -33.70 20.64
C PHE A 18 -35.09 -34.56 20.40
N ASP A 19 -35.09 -35.68 21.10
CA ASP A 19 -34.15 -36.79 21.07
C ASP A 19 -34.16 -37.53 19.72
N ASN A 20 -33.01 -38.06 19.32
CA ASN A 20 -32.90 -39.52 19.16
C ASN A 20 -31.45 -39.99 19.13
N VAL A 21 -31.16 -40.81 20.13
CA VAL A 21 -29.97 -41.64 20.31
C VAL A 21 -30.15 -42.92 19.50
N GLN A 22 -29.10 -43.40 18.85
CA GLN A 22 -28.78 -44.82 18.91
C GLN A 22 -27.27 -45.03 19.00
N SER A 23 -26.91 -45.65 20.11
CA SER A 23 -25.61 -46.16 20.53
C SER A 23 -25.29 -47.49 19.85
N LEU A 24 -24.03 -47.93 19.97
CA LEU A 24 -23.59 -49.20 20.59
C LEU A 24 -22.07 -49.30 20.38
N ASN A 25 -21.29 -49.15 21.46
CA ASN A 25 -20.65 -50.24 22.24
C ASN A 25 -19.41 -50.82 21.54
N GLY A 26 -18.27 -51.10 22.19
CA GLY A 26 -17.75 -50.97 23.55
C GLY A 26 -16.21 -50.97 23.38
N SER A 27 -15.32 -51.09 24.36
CA SER A 27 -15.34 -51.50 25.75
C SER A 27 -13.90 -51.31 26.25
N THR A 28 -13.71 -50.94 27.54
CA THR A 28 -12.65 -51.39 28.49
C THR A 28 -11.17 -51.26 28.06
N THR A 29 -10.17 -50.85 28.82
CA THR A 29 -9.89 -50.66 30.26
C THR A 29 -8.44 -50.16 30.36
N ASP A 30 -8.11 -49.48 31.46
CA ASP A 30 -6.78 -49.41 32.12
C ASP A 30 -5.53 -48.84 31.40
N GLY A 31 -5.04 -47.74 31.97
CA GLY A 31 -3.81 -47.79 32.76
C GLY A 31 -2.44 -47.72 32.06
N LEU A 32 -1.66 -46.72 32.49
CA LEU A 32 -0.19 -46.64 32.54
C LEU A 32 0.57 -46.02 31.33
N ARG A 33 1.21 -44.88 31.67
CA ARG A 33 2.61 -44.47 31.45
C ARG A 33 3.23 -44.46 30.04
N HIS A 34 3.89 -43.33 29.76
CA HIS A 34 5.13 -43.12 29.01
C HIS A 34 5.48 -44.11 27.88
N ASP A 35 5.54 -43.65 26.64
CA ASP A 35 6.82 -43.30 26.03
C ASP A 35 6.69 -42.77 24.58
N SER A 36 7.61 -41.88 24.27
CA SER A 36 7.90 -41.31 22.96
C SER A 36 8.33 -42.36 21.93
N ALA A 37 7.68 -42.41 20.77
CA ALA A 37 8.18 -43.12 19.60
C ALA A 37 8.15 -42.20 18.36
N SER A 38 9.36 -41.95 17.85
CA SER A 38 9.63 -41.13 16.68
C SER A 38 9.31 -41.87 15.38
N ILE A 39 8.49 -41.29 14.51
CA ILE A 39 8.32 -41.75 13.13
C ILE A 39 9.33 -41.02 12.25
N LYS A 40 10.36 -41.73 11.78
CA LYS A 40 11.30 -41.27 10.75
C LYS A 40 10.82 -41.72 9.38
N LEU A 41 10.44 -40.77 8.52
CA LEU A 41 10.27 -41.03 7.08
C LEU A 41 11.54 -40.55 6.35
N ALA A 42 12.19 -41.47 5.64
CA ALA A 42 13.42 -41.24 4.90
C ALA A 42 13.13 -40.65 3.52
N VAL A 43 13.79 -39.55 3.17
CA VAL A 43 13.91 -39.09 1.77
C VAL A 43 15.33 -39.38 1.31
N VAL A 44 15.43 -40.22 0.27
CA VAL A 44 16.67 -40.60 -0.40
C VAL A 44 17.09 -39.46 -1.34
N ALA A 45 18.24 -38.82 -1.07
CA ALA A 45 18.90 -37.92 -2.00
C ALA A 45 20.19 -38.56 -2.53
N HIS A 46 20.24 -38.72 -3.85
CA HIS A 46 21.33 -39.30 -4.61
C HIS A 46 22.38 -38.21 -4.92
N LEU A 47 23.56 -38.24 -4.28
CA LEU A 47 24.72 -37.46 -4.75
C LEU A 47 26.01 -38.29 -4.69
N ARG A 48 26.68 -38.35 -5.85
CA ARG A 48 27.90 -39.12 -6.14
C ARG A 48 29.13 -38.51 -5.46
N LYS A 49 29.97 -39.43 -4.96
CA LYS A 49 31.27 -39.24 -4.29
C LYS A 49 32.31 -38.49 -5.12
N SER A 50 33.16 -37.71 -4.46
CA SER A 50 34.63 -37.91 -4.53
C SER A 50 35.42 -37.12 -3.45
N ARG A 51 36.13 -37.90 -2.59
CA ARG A 51 37.49 -37.74 -2.00
C ARG A 51 37.87 -36.36 -1.41
N VAL A 52 38.35 -36.23 -0.16
CA VAL A 52 39.65 -36.71 0.38
C VAL A 52 39.67 -36.71 1.92
N LYS A 53 40.55 -37.58 2.44
CA LYS A 53 41.01 -37.95 3.79
C LYS A 53 41.45 -36.80 4.74
N SER A 54 41.15 -36.92 6.04
CA SER A 54 42.14 -37.08 7.13
C SER A 54 41.47 -37.22 8.52
N VAL A 55 42.10 -38.02 9.38
CA VAL A 55 41.66 -38.49 10.72
C VAL A 55 42.43 -37.74 11.82
N LEU A 56 41.80 -37.41 12.96
CA LEU A 56 42.42 -37.49 14.31
C LEU A 56 41.37 -37.28 15.44
N TRP A 57 41.54 -38.08 16.50
CA TRP A 57 40.73 -38.28 17.72
C TRP A 57 40.88 -37.08 18.71
N CYS A 58 40.17 -36.84 19.83
CA CYS A 58 39.37 -37.60 20.80
C CYS A 58 38.75 -36.58 21.81
N THR A 59 37.58 -36.89 22.42
CA THR A 59 37.11 -36.63 23.83
C THR A 59 37.26 -35.20 24.43
N ASP A 60 36.32 -34.54 25.13
CA ASP A 60 35.15 -34.95 25.92
C ASP A 60 34.18 -33.75 26.13
N PHE A 61 32.98 -34.08 26.59
CA PHE A 61 31.79 -33.30 26.95
C PHE A 61 31.97 -31.96 27.72
N PHE A 62 31.11 -30.95 27.46
CA PHE A 62 29.99 -30.50 28.33
C PHE A 62 29.21 -29.27 27.74
N CYS A 63 27.86 -29.35 27.74
CA CYS A 63 26.77 -28.33 27.66
C CYS A 63 26.94 -27.05 26.79
N ASP A 64 26.02 -26.62 25.91
CA ASP A 64 24.55 -26.43 25.98
C ASP A 64 23.99 -26.18 24.54
N PRO A 65 22.80 -26.64 24.10
CA PRO A 65 22.36 -26.46 22.71
C PRO A 65 21.70 -25.09 22.53
N GLY A 66 22.54 -24.06 22.41
CA GLY A 66 22.14 -22.77 21.89
C GLY A 66 21.68 -22.90 20.44
N SER A 67 20.39 -22.66 20.20
CA SER A 67 19.79 -22.54 18.88
C SER A 67 20.66 -21.65 17.98
N PHE A 68 21.35 -22.23 17.01
CA PHE A 68 21.87 -21.49 15.87
C PHE A 68 20.68 -21.02 15.04
N VAL A 69 20.11 -19.88 15.42
CA VAL A 69 19.32 -19.07 14.52
C VAL A 69 20.34 -18.53 13.52
N VAL A 70 20.39 -19.14 12.34
CA VAL A 70 20.96 -18.45 11.18
C VAL A 70 20.06 -17.24 10.98
N SER A 71 20.48 -16.10 11.53
CA SER A 71 19.93 -14.80 11.18
C SER A 71 20.32 -14.59 9.73
N VAL A 72 19.44 -15.03 8.83
CA VAL A 72 19.45 -14.54 7.46
C VAL A 72 18.95 -13.11 7.61
N SER A 73 19.87 -12.16 7.71
CA SER A 73 19.53 -10.75 7.53
C SER A 73 18.68 -10.68 6.26
N PRO A 74 17.49 -10.05 6.28
CA PRO A 74 16.74 -9.85 5.06
C PRO A 74 17.70 -9.24 4.03
N PRO A 75 17.64 -9.67 2.76
CA PRO A 75 18.52 -9.15 1.73
C PRO A 75 18.48 -7.63 1.86
N GLU A 76 19.63 -7.00 2.03
CA GLU A 76 19.72 -5.56 2.16
C GLU A 76 19.02 -5.00 0.92
N LEU A 77 17.80 -4.49 1.11
CA LEU A 77 16.91 -4.09 0.01
C LEU A 77 17.62 -2.92 -0.67
N SER A 78 18.33 -3.27 -1.72
CA SER A 78 19.31 -2.40 -2.32
C SER A 78 18.54 -1.30 -3.04
N LEU A 79 18.40 -0.15 -2.38
CA LEU A 79 18.06 1.12 -3.00
C LEU A 79 19.19 1.61 -3.94
N ALA A 80 20.13 0.74 -4.36
CA ALA A 80 21.22 1.10 -5.26
C ALA A 80 20.74 1.58 -6.64
N TRP A 81 19.48 1.29 -6.97
CA TRP A 81 18.83 1.80 -8.19
C TRP A 81 18.31 3.23 -8.02
N ILE A 82 18.24 3.78 -6.81
CA ILE A 82 18.00 5.20 -6.58
C ILE A 82 19.35 5.92 -6.68
N PRO A 83 19.52 6.84 -7.65
CA PRO A 83 20.77 7.53 -7.83
C PRO A 83 21.19 8.33 -6.59
N LYS A 84 22.49 8.27 -6.24
CA LYS A 84 23.03 8.84 -4.99
C LYS A 84 23.04 10.38 -4.98
N GLU A 85 22.91 11.00 -6.14
CA GLU A 85 22.80 12.44 -6.28
C GLU A 85 21.52 12.98 -5.61
N PHE A 86 20.45 12.18 -5.56
CA PHE A 86 19.22 12.59 -4.90
C PHE A 86 19.40 12.65 -3.39
N SER A 87 19.21 13.85 -2.85
CA SER A 87 19.28 14.10 -1.40
C SER A 87 17.88 14.32 -0.79
N ARG A 88 16.84 14.28 -1.63
CA ARG A 88 15.46 14.51 -1.27
C ARG A 88 14.51 13.71 -2.15
N VAL A 89 13.44 13.22 -1.56
CA VAL A 89 12.31 12.59 -2.26
C VAL A 89 11.04 13.37 -1.99
N VAL A 90 10.27 13.60 -3.06
CA VAL A 90 8.92 14.15 -2.98
C VAL A 90 7.95 13.12 -3.55
N VAL A 91 7.13 12.53 -2.69
CA VAL A 91 6.03 11.65 -3.12
C VAL A 91 4.82 12.52 -3.42
N VAL A 92 4.25 12.42 -4.63
CA VAL A 92 3.02 13.11 -5.02
C VAL A 92 1.88 12.11 -4.94
N SER A 93 1.03 12.26 -3.91
CA SER A 93 -0.12 11.40 -3.64
C SER A 93 -1.39 12.06 -4.18
N PRO A 94 -2.14 11.46 -5.13
CA PRO A 94 -3.40 12.03 -5.61
C PRO A 94 -4.40 12.22 -4.46
N HIS A 95 -4.67 11.16 -3.69
CA HIS A 95 -5.58 11.17 -2.56
C HIS A 95 -4.89 10.75 -1.25
N MET A 96 -5.66 10.84 -0.17
CA MET A 96 -5.28 10.53 1.20
C MET A 96 -5.36 9.03 1.47
N ASP A 97 -4.32 8.30 1.04
CA ASP A 97 -4.14 6.84 1.14
C ASP A 97 -3.07 6.36 0.12
N ASP A 98 -3.13 6.90 -1.10
CA ASP A 98 -2.41 6.39 -2.28
C ASP A 98 -0.89 6.20 -2.06
N ALA A 99 -0.23 7.15 -1.38
CA ALA A 99 1.21 7.06 -1.09
C ALA A 99 1.55 5.85 -0.22
N ILE A 100 0.82 5.64 0.88
CA ILE A 100 1.06 4.49 1.77
C ILE A 100 0.67 3.18 1.08
N LEU A 101 -0.48 3.18 0.39
CA LEU A 101 -0.96 2.03 -0.37
C LEU A 101 0.03 1.56 -1.43
N SER A 102 0.63 2.50 -2.17
CA SER A 102 1.41 2.16 -3.37
C SER A 102 2.93 2.13 -3.11
N CYS A 103 3.44 2.95 -2.18
CA CYS A 103 4.89 3.11 -1.97
C CYS A 103 5.35 3.27 -0.51
N GLY A 104 4.50 2.97 0.48
CA GLY A 104 4.84 3.11 1.90
C GLY A 104 6.06 2.31 2.33
N GLY A 105 6.27 1.12 1.74
CA GLY A 105 7.45 0.29 1.96
C GLY A 105 8.74 0.97 1.51
N LEU A 106 8.78 1.45 0.26
CA LEU A 106 9.91 2.21 -0.27
C LEU A 106 10.16 3.47 0.57
N LEU A 107 9.12 4.22 0.89
CA LEU A 107 9.21 5.45 1.68
C LEU A 107 9.83 5.19 3.06
N SER A 108 9.45 4.11 3.73
CA SER A 108 10.03 3.70 5.03
C SER A 108 11.54 3.45 4.99
N LEU A 109 12.06 3.00 3.84
CA LEU A 109 13.49 2.79 3.64
C LEU A 109 14.22 4.09 3.30
N LEU A 110 13.59 4.95 2.51
CA LEU A 110 14.15 6.24 2.09
C LEU A 110 14.28 7.22 3.26
N LEU A 111 13.32 7.22 4.19
CA LEU A 111 13.35 8.02 5.41
C LEU A 111 14.61 7.79 6.27
N LYS A 112 15.25 6.62 6.15
CA LYS A 112 16.50 6.29 6.85
C LYS A 112 17.74 6.87 6.18
N LYS A 113 17.62 7.42 4.96
CA LYS A 113 18.74 7.82 4.10
C LYS A 113 18.67 9.26 3.63
N MET A 114 17.48 9.84 3.51
CA MET A 114 17.28 11.16 2.93
C MET A 114 15.99 11.84 3.43
N GLU A 115 15.90 13.13 3.17
CA GLU A 115 14.68 13.91 3.43
C GLU A 115 13.57 13.40 2.51
N CYS A 116 12.42 13.04 3.09
CA CYS A 116 11.25 12.62 2.33
C CYS A 116 10.06 13.49 2.71
N LEU A 117 9.32 13.93 1.71
CA LEU A 117 8.09 14.69 1.86
C LEU A 117 6.99 14.02 1.04
N THR A 118 5.85 13.76 1.65
CA THR A 118 4.63 13.42 0.92
C THR A 118 3.82 14.69 0.68
N VAL A 119 3.43 14.92 -0.57
CA VAL A 119 2.54 16.00 -1.00
C VAL A 119 1.24 15.38 -1.49
N THR A 120 0.18 15.52 -0.68
CA THR A 120 -1.14 14.96 -0.98
C THR A 120 -2.04 16.01 -1.60
N VAL A 121 -2.54 15.72 -2.81
CA VAL A 121 -3.13 16.69 -3.72
C VAL A 121 -4.59 17.00 -3.36
N CYS A 122 -5.45 16.00 -3.49
CA CYS A 122 -6.90 16.12 -3.33
C CYS A 122 -7.29 16.08 -1.85
N THR A 123 -7.13 17.21 -1.16
CA THR A 123 -7.35 17.34 0.30
C THR A 123 -8.33 18.45 0.65
N GLY A 124 -8.83 19.18 -0.35
CA GLY A 124 -9.68 20.34 -0.15
C GLY A 124 -11.14 20.00 0.14
N ASP A 125 -11.76 20.86 0.95
CA ASP A 125 -13.18 20.74 1.25
C ASP A 125 -14.02 21.35 0.10
N PRO A 126 -15.03 20.65 -0.40
CA PRO A 126 -16.00 21.24 -1.31
C PRO A 126 -16.80 22.36 -0.64
N ALA A 127 -17.17 23.38 -1.43
CA ALA A 127 -17.91 24.54 -0.91
C ALA A 127 -19.29 24.19 -0.34
N VAL A 128 -19.92 23.11 -0.83
CA VAL A 128 -21.23 22.62 -0.36
C VAL A 128 -21.17 21.10 -0.29
N VAL A 129 -21.15 20.54 0.90
CA VAL A 129 -21.40 19.11 1.13
C VAL A 129 -22.30 18.95 2.36
N ASP A 130 -23.29 18.06 2.24
CA ASP A 130 -24.08 17.58 3.37
C ASP A 130 -23.26 16.55 4.15
N PRO A 131 -22.83 16.84 5.40
CA PRO A 131 -22.04 15.90 6.18
C PRO A 131 -22.79 14.61 6.51
N ALA A 132 -24.12 14.61 6.48
CA ALA A 132 -24.94 13.42 6.71
C ALA A 132 -25.05 12.52 5.48
N ASN A 133 -24.79 13.06 4.27
CA ASN A 133 -24.91 12.35 3.01
C ASN A 133 -23.68 12.65 2.12
N PRO A 134 -22.49 12.15 2.50
CA PRO A 134 -21.31 12.36 1.70
C PRO A 134 -21.51 11.82 0.27
N PRO A 135 -20.99 12.51 -0.77
CA PRO A 135 -21.10 12.03 -2.14
C PRO A 135 -20.56 10.61 -2.27
N HIS A 136 -21.40 9.74 -2.84
CA HIS A 136 -21.08 8.34 -3.12
C HIS A 136 -20.68 7.50 -1.89
N GLY A 137 -21.04 7.95 -0.68
CA GLY A 137 -20.69 7.25 0.57
C GLY A 137 -19.22 7.36 0.94
N ILE A 138 -18.44 8.21 0.25
CA ILE A 138 -17.02 8.41 0.51
C ILE A 138 -16.84 9.38 1.67
N ALA A 139 -16.05 9.01 2.66
CA ALA A 139 -15.81 9.87 3.82
C ALA A 139 -15.32 11.28 3.45
N LEU A 140 -15.77 12.26 4.24
CA LEU A 140 -15.48 13.68 4.01
C LEU A 140 -13.97 13.96 4.04
N PRO A 141 -13.47 14.92 3.25
CA PRO A 141 -12.06 15.29 3.25
C PRO A 141 -11.53 15.67 4.64
N SER A 142 -12.34 16.30 5.50
CA SER A 142 -11.95 16.64 6.87
C SER A 142 -11.57 15.42 7.73
N LEU A 143 -12.29 14.29 7.60
CA LEU A 143 -11.97 13.05 8.31
C LEU A 143 -10.70 12.44 7.72
N ARG A 144 -10.67 12.27 6.39
CA ARG A 144 -9.54 11.67 5.66
C ARG A 144 -8.23 12.43 5.88
N ARG A 145 -8.27 13.75 6.04
CA ARG A 145 -7.08 14.55 6.36
C ARG A 145 -6.47 14.19 7.71
N ASN A 146 -7.30 13.92 8.72
CA ASN A 146 -6.82 13.51 10.05
C ASN A 146 -6.23 12.10 10.01
N GLU A 147 -6.84 11.20 9.23
CA GLU A 147 -6.31 9.85 8.97
C GLU A 147 -4.95 9.91 8.28
N GLU A 148 -4.81 10.69 7.20
CA GLU A 148 -3.54 10.91 6.49
C GLU A 148 -2.44 11.46 7.41
N VAL A 149 -2.76 12.45 8.24
CA VAL A 149 -1.82 13.02 9.22
C VAL A 149 -1.36 11.95 10.21
N ALA A 150 -2.27 11.10 10.70
CA ALA A 150 -1.93 10.04 11.62
C ALA A 150 -1.09 8.95 10.94
N ALA A 151 -1.46 8.55 9.74
CA ALA A 151 -0.80 7.50 8.97
C ALA A 151 0.65 7.88 8.60
N LEU A 152 0.87 9.07 8.04
CA LEU A 152 2.21 9.53 7.68
C LEU A 152 3.06 9.87 8.90
N ARG A 153 2.46 10.33 10.00
CA ARG A 153 3.16 10.47 11.28
C ARG A 153 3.61 9.11 11.82
N ALA A 154 2.78 8.07 11.72
CA ALA A 154 3.14 6.72 12.13
C ALA A 154 4.26 6.12 11.27
N LEU A 155 4.30 6.45 9.97
CA LEU A 155 5.41 6.11 9.08
C LEU A 155 6.67 6.94 9.35
N GLY A 156 6.52 8.15 9.90
CA GLY A 156 7.60 9.10 10.16
C GLY A 156 7.92 10.01 8.97
N CYS A 157 6.98 10.21 8.04
CA CYS A 157 7.15 11.07 6.87
C CYS A 157 6.54 12.45 7.09
N ASP A 158 7.20 13.50 6.58
CA ASP A 158 6.62 14.83 6.50
C ASP A 158 5.48 14.86 5.49
N LEU A 159 4.45 15.68 5.76
CA LEU A 159 3.25 15.80 4.96
C LEU A 159 2.95 17.26 4.60
N VAL A 160 2.58 17.48 3.35
CA VAL A 160 1.91 18.68 2.84
C VAL A 160 0.57 18.28 2.24
N GLN A 161 -0.50 18.99 2.59
CA GLN A 161 -1.82 18.85 1.98
C GLN A 161 -2.10 20.09 1.11
N LEU A 162 -2.39 19.89 -0.18
CA LEU A 162 -2.45 20.99 -1.15
C LEU A 162 -3.79 21.73 -1.21
N ASP A 163 -4.83 21.24 -0.53
CA ASP A 163 -6.16 21.85 -0.52
C ASP A 163 -6.76 22.00 -1.94
N LEU A 164 -6.49 21.02 -2.83
CA LEU A 164 -7.16 20.92 -4.12
C LEU A 164 -8.34 19.96 -4.05
N LEU A 165 -9.34 20.15 -4.91
CA LEU A 165 -10.56 19.34 -4.90
C LEU A 165 -10.33 17.99 -5.61
N ASP A 166 -10.78 16.92 -4.95
CA ASP A 166 -11.01 15.61 -5.56
C ASP A 166 -11.96 15.73 -6.76
N ALA A 167 -11.75 14.89 -7.78
CA ALA A 167 -12.59 14.81 -8.97
C ALA A 167 -14.09 14.73 -8.67
N ILE A 168 -14.49 14.01 -7.62
CA ILE A 168 -15.91 13.86 -7.25
C ILE A 168 -16.57 15.18 -6.83
N TYR A 169 -15.78 16.20 -6.50
CA TYR A 169 -16.26 17.52 -6.07
C TYR A 169 -16.08 18.61 -7.13
N ARG A 170 -15.40 18.33 -8.25
CA ARG A 170 -15.12 19.35 -9.26
C ARG A 170 -16.37 19.72 -10.05
N THR A 171 -16.56 21.02 -10.28
CA THR A 171 -17.67 21.58 -11.06
C THR A 171 -17.15 22.48 -12.18
N ASP A 172 -17.88 22.55 -13.29
CA ASP A 172 -17.60 23.53 -14.34
C ASP A 172 -17.95 24.93 -13.81
N PRO A 173 -17.00 25.89 -13.79
CA PRO A 173 -17.22 27.18 -13.15
C PRO A 173 -18.25 28.07 -13.88
N ARG A 174 -18.59 27.75 -15.14
CA ARG A 174 -19.58 28.50 -15.93
C ARG A 174 -21.00 28.04 -15.67
N SER A 175 -21.21 26.73 -15.56
CA SER A 175 -22.53 26.11 -15.43
C SER A 175 -22.85 25.64 -14.00
N GLY A 176 -21.86 25.53 -13.13
CA GLY A 176 -21.97 24.98 -11.77
C GLY A 176 -22.25 23.47 -11.74
N ARG A 177 -22.25 22.79 -12.90
CA ARG A 177 -22.53 21.36 -12.98
C ARG A 177 -21.29 20.54 -12.62
N PRO A 178 -21.44 19.35 -12.00
CA PRO A 178 -20.31 18.45 -11.78
C PRO A 178 -19.58 18.14 -13.09
N LEU A 179 -18.24 18.23 -13.07
CA LEU A 179 -17.41 17.75 -14.19
C LEU A 179 -17.53 16.23 -14.34
N TYR A 180 -17.64 15.55 -13.19
CA TYR A 180 -17.76 14.11 -13.08
C TYR A 180 -19.06 13.74 -12.35
N PRO A 181 -20.20 13.64 -13.05
CA PRO A 181 -21.50 13.46 -12.41
C PRO A 181 -21.72 12.07 -11.79
N THR A 182 -20.82 11.11 -12.02
CA THR A 182 -20.95 9.74 -11.49
C THR A 182 -19.60 9.17 -11.06
N MET A 183 -19.59 8.19 -10.16
CA MET A 183 -18.36 7.45 -9.80
C MET A 183 -17.68 6.78 -10.99
N LYS A 184 -18.41 6.43 -12.04
CA LYS A 184 -17.79 5.86 -13.25
C LYS A 184 -17.05 6.93 -14.06
N SER A 185 -17.50 8.18 -14.01
CA SER A 185 -16.98 9.25 -14.86
C SER A 185 -15.58 9.73 -14.46
N ILE A 186 -15.12 9.48 -13.23
CA ILE A 186 -13.75 9.82 -12.79
C ILE A 186 -12.68 8.85 -13.35
N TRP A 187 -13.08 7.73 -13.93
CA TRP A 187 -12.19 6.71 -14.51
C TRP A 187 -11.94 6.95 -16.00
N THR A 188 -11.35 8.10 -16.31
CA THR A 188 -11.14 8.59 -17.66
C THR A 188 -9.88 9.46 -17.74
N MET A 189 -9.49 9.86 -18.96
CA MET A 189 -8.50 10.91 -19.15
C MET A 189 -9.01 12.25 -18.58
N PRO A 190 -8.14 13.08 -17.97
CA PRO A 190 -8.49 14.43 -17.56
C PRO A 190 -9.17 15.21 -18.69
N LEU A 191 -10.23 15.93 -18.33
CA LEU A 191 -10.99 16.76 -19.26
C LEU A 191 -10.24 18.07 -19.49
N ASP A 192 -10.50 18.74 -20.62
CA ASP A 192 -10.00 20.12 -20.84
C ASP A 192 -10.48 21.08 -19.74
N ALA A 193 -11.64 20.79 -19.12
CA ALA A 193 -12.17 21.56 -18.00
C ALA A 193 -11.33 21.43 -16.71
N ASP A 194 -10.47 20.41 -16.57
CA ASP A 194 -9.52 20.29 -15.45
C ASP A 194 -8.31 21.23 -15.59
N GLU A 195 -8.22 22.05 -16.64
CA GLU A 195 -7.05 22.89 -16.88
C GLU A 195 -6.77 23.86 -15.71
N SER A 196 -7.81 24.31 -15.00
CA SER A 196 -7.64 25.10 -13.78
C SER A 196 -7.00 24.30 -12.64
N GLN A 197 -7.44 23.06 -12.43
CA GLN A 197 -6.87 22.11 -11.47
C GLN A 197 -5.41 21.81 -11.82
N ARG A 198 -5.12 21.54 -13.10
CA ARG A 198 -3.77 21.28 -13.62
C ARG A 198 -2.82 22.45 -13.31
N LYS A 199 -3.23 23.67 -13.63
CA LYS A 199 -2.44 24.88 -13.35
C LYS A 199 -2.24 25.11 -11.86
N ALA A 200 -3.27 24.90 -11.05
CA ALA A 200 -3.17 25.04 -9.61
C ALA A 200 -2.21 24.01 -8.99
N LEU A 201 -2.28 22.75 -9.44
CA LEU A 201 -1.35 21.70 -9.02
C LEU A 201 0.09 22.03 -9.45
N CYS A 202 0.27 22.45 -10.71
CA CYS A 202 1.57 22.86 -11.25
C CYS A 202 2.18 23.97 -10.38
N ALA A 203 1.46 25.07 -10.17
CA ALA A 203 1.94 26.22 -9.38
C ALA A 203 2.22 25.87 -7.91
N LYS A 204 1.49 24.91 -7.31
CA LYS A 204 1.77 24.42 -5.96
C LYS A 204 2.99 23.51 -5.93
N LEU A 205 3.13 22.58 -6.89
CA LEU A 205 4.26 21.67 -6.99
C LEU A 205 5.57 22.37 -7.39
N GLU A 206 5.50 23.43 -8.19
CA GLU A 206 6.63 24.31 -8.49
C GLU A 206 7.29 24.84 -7.23
N GLN A 207 6.56 25.00 -6.11
CA GLN A 207 7.17 25.43 -4.86
C GLN A 207 8.11 24.37 -4.29
N TYR A 208 7.88 23.09 -4.57
CA TYR A 208 8.74 21.99 -4.12
C TYR A 208 9.86 21.68 -5.10
N VAL A 209 9.70 22.04 -6.38
CA VAL A 209 10.74 22.02 -7.42
C VAL A 209 11.68 23.23 -7.27
N ALA A 210 11.11 24.44 -7.18
CA ALA A 210 11.82 25.72 -7.27
C ALA A 210 12.21 26.32 -5.91
N ARG A 211 11.52 26.00 -4.80
CA ARG A 211 11.84 26.53 -3.47
C ARG A 211 12.41 25.43 -2.56
N LYS A 212 13.75 25.34 -2.52
CA LYS A 212 14.51 25.73 -1.31
C LYS A 212 16.01 25.44 -1.33
N SER A 213 16.61 24.74 -2.31
CA SER A 213 18.04 24.40 -2.13
C SER A 213 18.89 24.09 -3.36
N GLY A 214 18.35 24.04 -4.58
CA GLY A 214 19.11 23.43 -5.70
C GLY A 214 19.49 21.97 -5.43
N ARG A 215 18.75 21.31 -4.52
CA ARG A 215 18.99 19.93 -4.11
C ARG A 215 18.45 19.00 -5.17
N PRO A 216 19.23 18.02 -5.64
CA PRO A 216 18.70 17.01 -6.54
C PRO A 216 17.56 16.28 -5.83
N THR A 217 16.37 16.36 -6.42
CA THR A 217 15.11 15.83 -5.88
C THR A 217 14.56 14.77 -6.82
N LEU A 218 14.19 13.62 -6.25
CA LEU A 218 13.46 12.57 -6.95
C LEU A 218 11.97 12.72 -6.67
N PHE A 219 11.16 12.81 -7.71
CA PHE A 219 9.71 12.72 -7.61
C PHE A 219 9.26 11.27 -7.72
N ILE A 220 8.41 10.85 -6.79
CA ILE A 220 7.70 9.58 -6.85
C ILE A 220 6.23 9.92 -7.08
N ALA A 221 5.65 9.47 -8.19
CA ALA A 221 4.32 9.86 -8.63
C ALA A 221 3.50 8.62 -9.05
N PRO A 222 2.16 8.70 -9.09
CA PRO A 222 1.34 7.62 -9.63
C PRO A 222 1.68 7.34 -11.08
N MET A 223 1.38 6.13 -11.54
CA MET A 223 1.46 5.76 -12.95
C MET A 223 0.12 5.98 -13.67
N GLY A 224 -0.97 6.10 -12.91
CA GLY A 224 -2.33 6.25 -13.44
C GLY A 224 -2.92 4.92 -13.91
N ILE A 225 -2.50 3.81 -13.29
CA ILE A 225 -3.14 2.51 -13.50
C ILE A 225 -4.58 2.57 -12.97
N GLY A 226 -5.53 2.06 -13.76
CA GLY A 226 -6.96 2.04 -13.44
C GLY A 226 -7.75 3.19 -14.08
N HIS A 227 -7.06 4.21 -14.62
CA HIS A 227 -7.63 5.41 -15.25
C HIS A 227 -8.26 6.44 -14.30
N HIS A 228 -7.90 6.48 -13.02
CA HIS A 228 -8.40 7.59 -12.19
C HIS A 228 -7.85 8.93 -12.69
N VAL A 229 -8.74 9.89 -12.93
CA VAL A 229 -8.39 11.18 -13.50
C VAL A 229 -7.31 11.91 -12.69
N ASP A 230 -7.43 11.90 -11.37
CA ASP A 230 -6.49 12.62 -10.49
C ASP A 230 -5.10 12.00 -10.48
N HIS A 231 -5.00 10.67 -10.64
CA HIS A 231 -3.71 10.00 -10.76
C HIS A 231 -3.02 10.40 -12.04
N ILE A 232 -3.73 10.33 -13.17
CA ILE A 232 -3.21 10.74 -14.48
C ILE A 232 -2.80 12.22 -14.46
N LEU A 233 -3.62 13.09 -13.87
CA LEU A 233 -3.34 14.53 -13.78
C LEU A 233 -2.07 14.79 -12.96
N CYS A 234 -1.88 14.10 -11.82
CA CYS A 234 -0.65 14.18 -11.03
C CYS A 234 0.58 13.78 -11.84
N THR A 235 0.54 12.63 -12.53
CA THR A 235 1.66 12.17 -13.36
C THR A 235 2.00 13.17 -14.47
N GLN A 236 0.98 13.68 -15.17
CA GLN A 236 1.16 14.66 -16.25
C GLN A 236 1.80 15.95 -15.74
N VAL A 237 1.36 16.45 -14.58
CA VAL A 237 1.95 17.66 -13.99
C VAL A 237 3.40 17.41 -13.57
N VAL A 238 3.69 16.33 -12.85
CA VAL A 238 5.07 15.99 -12.44
C VAL A 238 6.00 15.89 -13.65
N LEU A 239 5.60 15.21 -14.73
CA LEU A 239 6.39 15.08 -15.96
C LEU A 239 6.59 16.39 -16.72
N SER A 240 5.72 17.39 -16.50
CA SER A 240 5.88 18.73 -17.07
C SER A 240 6.81 19.62 -16.24
N LEU A 241 7.01 19.29 -14.96
CA LEU A 241 7.81 20.07 -14.00
C LEU A 241 9.28 19.67 -13.96
N VAL A 242 9.59 18.40 -14.22
CA VAL A 242 10.97 17.91 -14.17
C VAL A 242 11.75 18.25 -15.44
N GLU A 243 13.05 18.49 -15.28
CA GLU A 243 13.95 18.77 -16.40
C GLU A 243 14.30 17.48 -17.17
N SER A 244 14.44 16.37 -16.44
CA SER A 244 14.69 15.03 -16.98
C SER A 244 13.75 14.01 -16.36
N THR A 245 13.35 13.01 -17.14
CA THR A 245 12.59 11.86 -16.63
C THR A 245 13.42 10.98 -15.67
N ASP A 246 14.74 11.19 -15.57
CA ASP A 246 15.58 10.59 -14.52
C ASP A 246 15.20 11.07 -13.11
N GLN A 247 14.52 12.22 -13.00
CA GLN A 247 14.04 12.78 -11.73
C GLN A 247 12.66 12.24 -11.34
N VAL A 248 12.13 11.25 -12.06
CA VAL A 248 10.79 10.72 -11.83
C VAL A 248 10.81 9.20 -11.75
N LEU A 249 10.09 8.70 -10.76
CA LEU A 249 9.77 7.30 -10.59
C LEU A 249 8.25 7.15 -10.48
N LEU A 250 7.65 6.30 -11.31
CA LEU A 250 6.20 6.08 -11.28
C LEU A 250 5.88 4.80 -10.50
N PHE A 251 5.07 4.88 -9.43
CA PHE A 251 4.61 3.69 -8.71
C PHE A 251 3.42 3.05 -9.42
N GLU A 252 3.33 1.72 -9.39
CA GLU A 252 2.09 1.03 -9.78
C GLU A 252 1.00 1.29 -8.74
N ASP A 253 -0.12 1.87 -9.19
CA ASP A 253 -1.21 2.30 -8.32
C ASP A 253 -1.91 1.09 -7.67
N PHE A 254 -1.80 0.97 -6.34
CA PHE A 254 -2.44 -0.08 -5.56
C PHE A 254 -3.74 0.45 -4.92
N PRO A 255 -4.85 -0.31 -4.94
CA PRO A 255 -4.96 -1.71 -5.34
C PRO A 255 -5.23 -1.94 -6.84
N TYR A 256 -5.36 -0.88 -7.64
CA TYR A 256 -5.84 -0.96 -9.03
C TYR A 256 -5.03 -1.92 -9.91
N VAL A 257 -3.72 -2.05 -9.64
CA VAL A 257 -2.84 -2.98 -10.37
C VAL A 257 -3.10 -4.47 -10.08
N VAL A 258 -3.64 -4.82 -8.90
CA VAL A 258 -3.93 -6.22 -8.51
C VAL A 258 -5.41 -6.56 -8.51
N ASP A 259 -6.26 -5.56 -8.54
CA ASP A 259 -7.70 -5.72 -8.47
C ASP A 259 -8.39 -4.89 -9.53
N GLN A 260 -8.60 -5.52 -10.67
CA GLN A 260 -9.35 -4.93 -11.78
C GLN A 260 -10.84 -4.72 -11.43
N GLY A 261 -11.30 -5.24 -10.29
CA GLY A 261 -12.63 -5.02 -9.72
C GLY A 261 -12.67 -3.95 -8.64
N ALA A 262 -11.55 -3.37 -8.23
CA ALA A 262 -11.51 -2.20 -7.34
C ALA A 262 -12.10 -0.97 -8.07
N HIS A 263 -13.43 -0.90 -8.06
CA HIS A 263 -14.36 0.16 -8.50
C HIS A 263 -14.29 0.62 -9.96
N VAL A 264 -15.26 0.14 -10.76
CA VAL A 264 -15.75 0.65 -12.08
C VAL A 264 -14.75 1.00 -13.20
N GLY A 265 -13.45 0.90 -12.94
CA GLY A 265 -12.36 1.18 -13.86
C GLY A 265 -12.22 0.14 -14.97
N VAL A 266 -11.31 0.43 -15.90
CA VAL A 266 -10.97 -0.47 -16.99
C VAL A 266 -9.82 -1.36 -16.54
N ALA A 267 -9.88 -2.66 -16.86
CA ALA A 267 -8.75 -3.57 -16.68
C ALA A 267 -7.47 -2.98 -17.29
N ASP A 268 -6.49 -2.68 -16.44
CA ASP A 268 -5.31 -1.91 -16.80
C ASP A 268 -4.01 -2.63 -16.40
N SER A 269 -2.88 -2.09 -16.86
CA SER A 269 -1.54 -2.56 -16.50
C SER A 269 -0.53 -1.43 -16.61
N GLY A 270 0.68 -1.63 -16.07
CA GLY A 270 1.76 -0.66 -16.23
C GLY A 270 2.06 -0.35 -17.71
N GLU A 271 2.09 -1.37 -18.58
CA GLU A 271 2.36 -1.18 -20.02
C GLU A 271 1.27 -0.36 -20.72
N LYS A 272 0.00 -0.55 -20.34
CA LYS A 272 -1.10 0.24 -20.86
C LYS A 272 -1.02 1.69 -20.35
N ALA A 273 -0.65 1.88 -19.08
CA ALA A 273 -0.45 3.20 -18.51
C ALA A 273 0.69 3.98 -19.17
N LEU A 274 1.82 3.33 -19.45
CA LEU A 274 2.93 3.93 -20.22
C LEU A 274 2.47 4.41 -21.60
N LYS A 275 1.77 3.54 -22.35
CA LYS A 275 1.25 3.90 -23.68
C LYS A 275 0.31 5.09 -23.63
N ARG A 276 -0.59 5.14 -22.65
CA ARG A 276 -1.54 6.25 -22.46
C ARG A 276 -0.86 7.59 -22.22
N LEU A 277 0.24 7.57 -21.48
CA LEU A 277 1.04 8.75 -21.16
C LEU A 277 2.08 9.08 -22.23
N ASN A 278 2.13 8.31 -23.33
CA ASN A 278 3.18 8.39 -24.34
C ASN A 278 4.58 8.32 -23.72
N LEU A 279 4.80 7.27 -22.91
CA LEU A 279 6.06 6.97 -22.25
C LEU A 279 6.53 5.57 -22.62
N VAL A 280 7.84 5.37 -22.51
CA VAL A 280 8.48 4.06 -22.54
C VAL A 280 9.01 3.73 -21.15
N GLY A 281 8.69 2.53 -20.66
CA GLY A 281 9.23 2.01 -19.41
C GLY A 281 10.68 1.60 -19.62
N ALA A 282 11.61 2.49 -19.28
CA ALA A 282 13.03 2.24 -19.44
C ALA A 282 13.51 1.10 -18.52
N GLN A 283 13.06 1.12 -17.27
CA GLN A 283 13.37 0.09 -16.27
C GLN A 283 12.22 -0.06 -15.26
N ARG A 284 12.08 -1.28 -14.71
CA ARG A 284 11.14 -1.61 -13.64
C ARG A 284 11.89 -2.10 -12.41
N PHE A 285 11.56 -1.55 -11.25
CA PHE A 285 12.13 -1.91 -9.96
C PHE A 285 11.06 -2.51 -9.06
N GLU A 286 11.50 -3.37 -8.15
CA GLU A 286 10.67 -4.01 -7.16
C GLU A 286 11.24 -3.72 -5.77
N GLN A 287 10.37 -3.32 -4.86
CA GLN A 287 10.70 -3.08 -3.47
C GLN A 287 9.86 -4.01 -2.60
N GLU A 288 10.52 -4.87 -1.86
CA GLU A 288 9.87 -5.73 -0.87
C GLU A 288 9.49 -4.90 0.37
N CYS A 289 8.28 -5.11 0.86
CA CYS A 289 7.73 -4.46 2.03
C CYS A 289 7.17 -5.52 2.97
N ASN A 290 7.49 -5.42 4.26
CA ASN A 290 6.88 -6.28 5.26
C ASN A 290 5.36 -6.06 5.26
N THR A 291 4.61 -7.12 4.96
CA THR A 291 3.16 -7.04 4.78
C THR A 291 2.44 -6.60 6.04
N GLU A 292 2.86 -7.08 7.21
CA GLU A 292 2.23 -6.71 8.50
C GLU A 292 2.44 -5.23 8.80
N GLN A 293 3.68 -4.74 8.63
CA GLN A 293 3.99 -3.33 8.84
C GLN A 293 3.19 -2.42 7.90
N LYS A 294 3.03 -2.84 6.64
CA LYS A 294 2.22 -2.09 5.68
C LYS A 294 0.74 -2.06 6.08
N MET A 295 0.21 -3.16 6.61
CA MET A 295 -1.17 -3.20 7.13
C MET A 295 -1.36 -2.25 8.31
N GLU A 296 -0.39 -2.15 9.22
CA GLU A 296 -0.45 -1.20 10.34
C GLU A 296 -0.54 0.25 9.87
N TRP A 297 0.17 0.61 8.80
CA TRP A 297 0.05 1.95 8.20
C TRP A 297 -1.29 2.14 7.49
N ILE A 298 -1.76 1.14 6.76
CA ILE A 298 -3.05 1.18 6.04
C ILE A 298 -4.23 1.32 7.02
N ALA A 299 -4.15 0.69 8.19
CA ALA A 299 -5.20 0.72 9.21
C ALA A 299 -5.52 2.13 9.75
N TRP A 300 -4.66 3.13 9.52
CA TRP A 300 -4.97 4.52 9.85
C TRP A 300 -6.02 5.15 8.92
N TYR A 301 -6.22 4.59 7.73
CA TYR A 301 -7.24 5.01 6.76
C TYR A 301 -8.56 4.28 6.97
N GLU A 302 -9.06 4.28 8.21
CA GLU A 302 -10.26 3.52 8.60
C GLU A 302 -11.43 3.79 7.65
N SER A 303 -11.64 5.05 7.30
CA SER A 303 -12.72 5.46 6.41
C SER A 303 -12.59 4.94 4.96
N GLN A 304 -11.42 4.45 4.58
CA GLN A 304 -11.12 3.91 3.25
C GLN A 304 -11.12 2.37 3.22
N ILE A 305 -11.14 1.70 4.38
CA ILE A 305 -11.01 0.23 4.43
C ILE A 305 -12.17 -0.46 3.71
N ASP A 306 -13.41 -0.11 4.07
CA ASP A 306 -14.59 -0.73 3.47
C ASP A 306 -14.73 -0.36 1.99
N SER A 307 -14.41 0.88 1.62
CA SER A 307 -14.46 1.28 0.22
C SER A 307 -13.39 0.56 -0.61
N ILE A 308 -12.13 0.50 -0.17
CA ILE A 308 -11.03 -0.01 -0.99
C ILE A 308 -10.94 -1.54 -0.93
N PHE A 309 -11.12 -2.12 0.25
CA PHE A 309 -10.87 -3.54 0.53
C PHE A 309 -12.16 -4.32 0.82
N GLY A 310 -13.27 -3.64 1.09
CA GLY A 310 -14.52 -4.27 1.53
C GLY A 310 -14.56 -4.60 3.02
N SER A 311 -13.40 -4.87 3.65
CA SER A 311 -13.24 -5.02 5.10
C SER A 311 -11.75 -5.07 5.48
N HIS A 312 -11.45 -4.94 6.78
CA HIS A 312 -10.10 -5.12 7.33
C HIS A 312 -9.50 -6.51 7.01
N GLU A 313 -10.32 -7.56 7.00
CA GLU A 313 -9.88 -8.93 6.73
C GLU A 313 -9.34 -9.12 5.31
N ASN A 314 -9.79 -8.28 4.36
CA ASN A 314 -9.41 -8.35 2.96
C ASN A 314 -8.12 -7.58 2.62
N VAL A 315 -7.61 -6.74 3.54
CA VAL A 315 -6.37 -5.96 3.31
C VAL A 315 -5.20 -6.89 3.01
N LYS A 316 -4.97 -7.88 3.88
CA LYS A 316 -3.84 -8.82 3.74
C LYS A 316 -3.94 -9.69 2.48
N PRO A 317 -5.06 -10.38 2.20
CA PRO A 317 -5.22 -11.12 0.95
C PRO A 317 -4.93 -10.26 -0.29
N LEU A 318 -5.37 -8.99 -0.29
CA LEU A 318 -5.16 -8.10 -1.43
C LEU A 318 -3.69 -7.71 -1.63
N LEU A 319 -3.00 -7.36 -0.54
CA LEU A 319 -1.55 -7.09 -0.56
C LEU A 319 -0.76 -8.31 -1.05
N LEU A 320 -1.18 -9.52 -0.64
CA LEU A 320 -0.51 -10.77 -1.01
C LEU A 320 -0.71 -11.16 -2.48
N LYS A 321 -1.64 -10.56 -3.23
CA LYS A 321 -1.77 -10.80 -4.69
C LYS A 321 -0.49 -10.42 -5.46
N ASN A 322 0.31 -9.49 -4.94
CA ASN A 322 1.59 -9.08 -5.52
C ASN A 322 2.81 -9.54 -4.69
N ALA A 323 2.65 -10.40 -3.69
CA ALA A 323 3.71 -10.74 -2.76
C ALA A 323 4.73 -11.78 -3.27
N ARG A 324 5.93 -11.73 -2.70
CA ARG A 324 6.97 -12.77 -2.82
C ARG A 324 7.47 -13.09 -1.40
N ASN A 325 7.61 -14.37 -1.08
CA ASN A 325 8.02 -14.83 0.26
C ASN A 325 7.19 -14.22 1.41
N ASN A 326 5.87 -14.08 1.21
CA ASN A 326 4.92 -13.44 2.14
C ASN A 326 5.12 -11.94 2.42
N ASN A 327 6.04 -11.29 1.70
CA ASN A 327 6.21 -9.85 1.73
C ASN A 327 5.60 -9.21 0.48
N THR A 328 4.90 -8.11 0.69
CA THR A 328 4.27 -7.34 -0.38
C THR A 328 5.34 -6.76 -1.28
N ILE A 329 5.15 -6.82 -2.61
CA ILE A 329 6.04 -6.17 -3.56
C ILE A 329 5.40 -4.89 -4.08
N GLU A 330 6.08 -3.78 -3.88
CA GLU A 330 5.79 -2.49 -4.52
C GLU A 330 6.61 -2.39 -5.80
N ARG A 331 6.02 -1.85 -6.86
CA ARG A 331 6.66 -1.76 -8.17
C ARG A 331 6.75 -0.34 -8.65
N PHE A 332 7.87 -0.04 -9.29
CA PHE A 332 8.22 1.31 -9.70
C PHE A 332 8.82 1.31 -11.10
N TRP A 333 8.57 2.36 -11.84
CA TRP A 333 8.98 2.49 -13.23
C TRP A 333 9.80 3.76 -13.44
N LYS A 334 11.01 3.57 -13.96
CA LYS A 334 11.77 4.66 -14.57
C LYS A 334 11.35 4.78 -16.02
N VAL A 335 11.03 5.99 -16.45
CA VAL A 335 10.39 6.25 -17.73
C VAL A 335 11.22 7.16 -18.63
N GLN A 336 10.94 7.11 -19.93
CA GLN A 336 11.46 8.02 -20.94
C GLN A 336 10.30 8.50 -21.82
N LYS A 337 10.38 9.74 -22.32
CA LYS A 337 9.43 10.23 -23.33
C LYS A 337 9.69 9.48 -24.64
N THR A 338 8.61 9.06 -25.31
CA THR A 338 8.68 8.36 -26.61
C THR A 338 9.22 9.26 -27.72
#